data_AF-A0A7C6L6B6-F1
#
_entry.id   AF-A0A7C6L6B6-F1
#
_cell.length_a   1.000
_cell.length_b   1.000
_cell.length_c   1.000
_cell.angle_alpha   90.00
_cell.angle_beta   90.00
_cell.angle_gamma   90.00
#
_symmetry.space_group_name_H-M   'P 1'
#
loop_
_entity.id
_entity.type
_entity.pdbx_description
1 polymer ?
#
loop_
_entity_poly.entity_id
_entity_poly.type
_entity_poly.pdbx_seq_one_letter_code
_entity_poly.pdbx_strand_id
1 'polypeptide(L)'
;MNKQEFKQKTQDVLDQLDAKIEEMKQGISNIAEDAREEYAEQIEKLKSLKDELSEKLSKFDDIAENKWDVVKESGASFFSKVGEAWKEDFERVRQAFKKDAEPAKGEASDSAQEAESSVKDDLE
;
A
#
# COMPACT_ATOMS: atom_id res chain seq x y z
N MET A 1 -4.16 27.49 -2.95
CA MET A 1 -3.37 26.75 -3.94
C MET A 1 -3.53 27.41 -5.29
N ASN A 2 -2.50 28.15 -5.69
CA ASN A 2 -2.36 28.67 -7.05
C ASN A 2 -1.84 27.57 -8.00
N LYS A 3 -1.75 27.88 -9.30
CA LYS A 3 -1.31 26.93 -10.33
C LYS A 3 0.12 26.43 -10.13
N GLN A 4 1.04 27.30 -9.71
CA GLN A 4 2.42 26.91 -9.40
C GLN A 4 2.51 25.96 -8.21
N GLU A 5 1.84 26.27 -7.10
CA GLU A 5 1.76 25.41 -5.92
C GLU A 5 1.18 24.05 -6.27
N PHE A 6 0.21 24.01 -7.19
CA PHE A 6 -0.35 22.76 -7.69
C PHE A 6 0.61 21.96 -8.52
N LYS A 7 1.30 22.62 -9.45
CA LYS A 7 2.33 21.95 -10.25
C LYS A 7 3.42 21.36 -9.36
N GLN A 8 3.89 22.15 -8.39
CA GLN A 8 4.90 21.73 -7.43
C GLN A 8 4.43 20.55 -6.57
N LYS A 9 3.21 20.61 -6.00
CA LYS A 9 2.64 19.50 -5.23
C LYS A 9 2.44 18.26 -6.09
N THR A 10 2.03 18.42 -7.34
CA THR A 10 1.84 17.29 -8.25
C THR A 10 3.17 16.60 -8.55
N GLN A 11 4.21 17.38 -8.86
CA GLN A 11 5.56 16.84 -9.05
C GLN A 11 6.06 16.14 -7.80
N ASP A 12 5.89 16.74 -6.63
CA ASP A 12 6.28 16.11 -5.35
C ASP A 12 5.59 14.76 -5.14
N VAL A 13 4.29 14.67 -5.45
CA VAL A 13 3.55 13.40 -5.40
C VAL A 13 4.02 12.40 -6.46
N LEU A 14 4.37 12.85 -7.67
CA LEU A 14 4.96 11.99 -8.71
C LEU A 14 6.33 11.43 -8.29
N ASP A 15 7.18 12.26 -7.70
CA ASP A 15 8.49 11.85 -7.18
C ASP A 15 8.34 10.86 -6.03
N GLN A 16 7.37 11.10 -5.14
CA GLN A 16 6.99 10.18 -4.07
C GLN A 16 6.47 8.84 -4.62
N LEU A 17 5.64 8.86 -5.67
CA LEU A 17 5.17 7.67 -6.40
C LEU A 17 6.33 6.85 -6.96
N ASP A 18 7.29 7.49 -7.63
CA ASP A 18 8.47 6.80 -8.15
C ASP A 18 9.31 6.20 -7.03
N ALA A 19 9.59 6.95 -5.97
CA ALA A 19 10.36 6.47 -4.83
C ALA A 19 9.71 5.24 -4.16
N LYS A 20 8.38 5.22 -4.03
CA LYS A 20 7.65 4.07 -3.48
C LYS A 20 7.64 2.87 -4.40
N ILE A 21 7.46 3.09 -5.71
CA ILE A 21 7.55 2.01 -6.70
C ILE A 21 8.94 1.37 -6.65
N GLU A 22 10.01 2.16 -6.54
CA GLU A 22 11.38 1.66 -6.38
C GLU A 22 11.57 0.89 -5.07
N GLU A 23 11.10 1.43 -3.94
CA GLU A 23 11.16 0.77 -2.62
C GLU A 23 10.48 -0.61 -2.66
N MET A 24 9.28 -0.70 -3.25
CA MET A 24 8.54 -1.95 -3.37
C MET A 24 9.21 -2.95 -4.32
N LYS A 25 9.77 -2.50 -5.45
CA LYS A 25 10.53 -3.35 -6.37
C LYS A 25 11.78 -3.93 -5.72
N GLN A 26 12.46 -3.16 -4.87
CA GLN A 26 13.61 -3.65 -4.10
C GLN A 26 13.19 -4.65 -3.03
N GLY A 27 12.05 -4.39 -2.36
CA GLY A 27 11.44 -5.28 -1.37
C GLY A 27 10.97 -6.62 -1.95
N ILE A 28 10.57 -6.67 -3.23
CA ILE A 28 10.11 -7.89 -3.93
C ILE A 28 11.12 -9.04 -3.81
N SER A 29 12.41 -8.73 -3.83
CA SER A 29 13.47 -9.73 -3.73
C SER A 29 13.51 -10.44 -2.37
N ASN A 30 12.97 -9.81 -1.33
CA ASN A 30 13.03 -10.26 0.06
C ASN A 30 11.70 -10.86 0.59
N ILE A 31 10.65 -10.93 -0.24
CA ILE A 31 9.34 -11.48 0.11
C ILE A 31 9.08 -12.84 -0.54
N ALA A 32 8.18 -13.61 0.09
CA ALA A 32 7.71 -14.91 -0.38
C ALA A 32 7.04 -14.81 -1.76
N GLU A 33 7.12 -15.87 -2.58
CA GLU A 33 6.58 -15.89 -3.96
C GLU A 33 5.08 -15.60 -4.00
N ASP A 34 4.33 -16.11 -3.04
CA ASP A 34 2.90 -15.86 -2.84
C ASP A 34 2.59 -14.37 -2.57
N ALA A 35 3.45 -13.66 -1.85
CA ALA A 35 3.33 -12.22 -1.64
C ALA A 35 3.85 -11.39 -2.83
N ARG A 36 4.68 -11.96 -3.71
CA ARG A 36 5.24 -11.23 -4.88
C ARG A 36 4.18 -10.86 -5.90
N GLU A 37 3.20 -11.71 -6.14
CA GLU A 37 2.13 -11.45 -7.11
C GLU A 37 1.28 -10.24 -6.65
N GLU A 38 0.87 -10.25 -5.38
CA GLU A 38 0.11 -9.15 -4.77
C GLU A 38 0.91 -7.84 -4.73
N TYR A 39 2.24 -7.94 -4.59
CA TYR A 39 3.16 -6.79 -4.70
C TYR A 39 3.27 -6.26 -6.12
N ALA A 40 3.35 -7.14 -7.12
CA ALA A 40 3.43 -6.76 -8.52
C ALA A 40 2.15 -6.02 -8.97
N GLU A 41 0.97 -6.49 -8.55
CA GLU A 41 -0.30 -5.82 -8.81
C GLU A 41 -0.35 -4.42 -8.20
N GLN A 42 0.18 -4.25 -6.98
CA GLN A 42 0.22 -2.94 -6.33
C GLN A 42 1.21 -1.99 -7.02
N ILE A 43 2.36 -2.48 -7.47
CA ILE A 43 3.30 -1.69 -8.29
C ILE A 43 2.61 -1.21 -9.58
N GLU A 44 1.84 -2.07 -10.26
CA GLU A 44 1.11 -1.69 -11.47
C GLU A 44 0.01 -0.65 -11.18
N LYS A 45 -0.74 -0.79 -10.07
CA LYS A 45 -1.68 0.25 -9.64
C LYS A 45 -0.99 1.59 -9.40
N LEU A 46 0.15 1.61 -8.72
CA LEU A 46 0.89 2.86 -8.47
C LEU A 46 1.41 3.50 -9.76
N LYS A 47 1.90 2.70 -10.71
CA LYS A 47 2.30 3.21 -12.04
C LYS A 47 1.12 3.83 -12.77
N SER A 48 -0.04 3.15 -12.77
CA SER A 48 -1.26 3.67 -13.39
C SER A 48 -1.67 5.01 -12.79
N LEU A 49 -1.67 5.12 -11.46
CA LEU A 49 -1.94 6.39 -10.76
C LEU A 49 -0.93 7.49 -11.12
N LYS A 50 0.35 7.15 -11.22
CA LYS A 50 1.41 8.08 -11.66
C LYS A 50 1.13 8.60 -13.07
N ASP A 51 0.81 7.70 -14.00
CA ASP A 51 0.53 8.06 -15.39
C ASP A 51 -0.72 8.93 -15.50
N GLU A 52 -1.79 8.59 -14.78
CA GLU A 52 -3.00 9.43 -14.70
C GLU A 52 -2.70 10.82 -14.11
N LEU A 53 -1.87 10.91 -13.07
CA LEU A 53 -1.49 12.16 -12.43
C LEU A 53 -0.64 13.03 -13.37
N SER A 54 0.30 12.42 -14.10
CA SER A 54 1.15 13.08 -15.09
C SER A 54 0.33 13.62 -16.27
N GLU A 55 -0.61 12.83 -16.78
CA GLU A 55 -1.51 13.24 -17.86
C GLU A 55 -2.41 14.41 -17.42
N LYS A 56 -2.98 14.33 -16.21
CA LYS A 56 -3.77 15.43 -15.64
C LYS A 56 -2.96 16.69 -15.44
N LEU A 57 -1.71 16.57 -14.96
CA LEU A 57 -0.81 17.71 -14.81
C LEU A 57 -0.60 18.43 -16.14
N SER A 58 -0.33 17.68 -17.21
CA SER A 58 -0.18 18.24 -18.55
C SER A 58 -1.45 18.97 -18.98
N LYS A 59 -2.63 18.37 -18.77
CA LYS A 59 -3.93 19.00 -19.08
C LYS A 59 -4.16 20.29 -18.28
N PHE A 60 -3.70 20.35 -17.03
CA PHE A 60 -3.85 21.54 -16.18
C PHE A 60 -2.85 22.65 -16.51
N ASP A 61 -1.69 22.33 -17.09
CA ASP A 61 -0.71 23.32 -17.52
C ASP A 61 -1.25 24.20 -18.67
N ASP A 62 -2.17 23.67 -19.49
CA ASP A 62 -2.86 24.41 -20.56
C ASP A 62 -4.06 25.24 -20.07
N ILE A 63 -4.49 25.08 -18.82
CA ILE A 63 -5.68 25.78 -18.33
C ILE A 63 -5.38 27.24 -17.98
N ALA A 64 -6.24 28.14 -18.48
CA ALA A 64 -6.21 29.57 -18.19
C ALA A 64 -6.53 29.85 -16.71
N GLU A 65 -5.89 30.86 -16.13
CA GLU A 65 -6.05 31.20 -14.70
C GLU A 65 -7.50 31.43 -14.27
N ASN A 66 -8.37 31.95 -15.15
CA ASN A 66 -9.77 32.19 -14.79
C ASN A 66 -10.61 30.91 -14.58
N LYS A 67 -10.14 29.76 -15.09
CA LYS A 67 -10.77 28.44 -14.88
C LYS A 67 -10.08 27.64 -13.79
N TRP A 68 -9.03 28.19 -13.19
CA TRP A 68 -8.21 27.51 -12.20
C TRP A 68 -9.00 27.12 -10.95
N ASP A 69 -9.89 27.98 -10.46
CA ASP A 69 -10.68 27.71 -9.26
C ASP A 69 -11.58 26.47 -9.38
N VAL A 70 -12.11 26.18 -10.57
CA VAL A 70 -12.92 24.97 -10.82
C VAL A 70 -12.03 23.73 -10.86
N VAL A 71 -10.84 23.87 -11.44
CA VAL A 71 -9.89 22.79 -11.64
C VAL A 71 -9.20 22.40 -10.35
N LYS A 72 -8.86 23.37 -9.49
CA LYS A 72 -8.21 23.09 -8.20
C LYS A 72 -9.09 22.19 -7.33
N GLU A 73 -10.42 22.34 -7.37
CA GLU A 73 -11.35 21.47 -6.64
C GLU A 73 -11.32 20.05 -7.19
N SER A 74 -11.31 19.90 -8.52
CA SER A 74 -11.17 18.59 -9.17
C SER A 74 -9.82 17.92 -8.87
N GLY A 75 -8.74 18.69 -8.89
CA GLY A 75 -7.40 18.22 -8.59
C GLY A 75 -7.21 17.87 -7.10
N ALA A 76 -7.83 18.61 -6.17
CA ALA A 76 -7.81 18.28 -4.75
C ALA A 76 -8.47 16.91 -4.48
N SER A 77 -9.62 16.63 -5.09
CA SER A 77 -10.27 15.32 -5.00
C SER A 77 -9.39 14.20 -5.57
N PHE A 78 -8.63 14.49 -6.63
CA PHE A 78 -7.69 13.52 -7.20
C PHE A 78 -6.53 13.21 -6.25
N PHE A 79 -5.93 14.23 -5.63
CA PHE A 79 -4.89 14.02 -4.62
C PHE A 79 -5.39 13.25 -3.40
N SER A 80 -6.63 13.50 -2.96
CA SER A 80 -7.25 12.71 -1.90
C SER A 80 -7.34 11.24 -2.29
N LYS A 81 -7.82 10.93 -3.50
CA LYS A 81 -7.87 9.54 -4.01
C LYS A 81 -6.50 8.87 -4.06
N VAL A 82 -5.48 9.56 -4.58
CA VAL A 82 -4.11 9.03 -4.63
C VAL A 82 -3.60 8.79 -3.21
N GLY A 83 -3.82 9.73 -2.30
CA GLY A 83 -3.43 9.61 -0.89
C GLY A 83 -4.15 8.48 -0.16
N GLU A 84 -5.43 8.27 -0.42
CA GLU A 84 -6.22 7.17 0.15
C GLU A 84 -5.77 5.81 -0.40
N ALA A 85 -5.60 5.67 -1.72
CA ALA A 85 -5.07 4.46 -2.35
C ALA A 85 -3.71 4.09 -1.78
N TRP A 86 -2.81 5.08 -1.64
CA TRP A 86 -1.54 4.89 -0.97
C TRP A 86 -1.66 4.42 0.47
N LYS A 87 -2.56 5.02 1.26
CA LYS A 87 -2.69 4.69 2.68
C LYS A 87 -3.17 3.25 2.84
N GLU A 88 -4.18 2.84 2.07
CA GLU A 88 -4.70 1.48 2.11
C GLU A 88 -3.73 0.43 1.56
N ASP A 89 -3.17 0.64 0.36
CA ASP A 89 -2.28 -0.33 -0.29
C ASP A 89 -0.93 -0.41 0.47
N PHE A 90 -0.36 0.72 0.90
CA PHE A 90 0.90 0.73 1.65
C PHE A 90 0.77 0.15 3.06
N GLU A 91 -0.36 0.36 3.77
CA GLU A 91 -0.58 -0.29 5.07
C GLU A 91 -0.70 -1.81 4.92
N ARG A 92 -1.37 -2.31 3.87
CA ARG A 92 -1.41 -3.75 3.57
C ARG A 92 -0.01 -4.31 3.29
N VAL A 93 0.74 -3.65 2.41
CA VAL A 93 2.10 -4.05 2.04
C VAL A 93 3.04 -4.07 3.24
N ARG A 94 2.99 -3.03 4.08
CA ARG A 94 3.82 -2.94 5.29
C ARG A 94 3.41 -3.98 6.32
N GLN A 95 2.12 -4.32 6.42
CA GLN A 95 1.65 -5.39 7.29
C GLN A 95 2.13 -6.75 6.81
N ALA A 96 2.08 -7.05 5.51
CA ALA A 96 2.64 -8.29 4.95
C ALA A 96 4.14 -8.41 5.29
N PHE A 97 4.92 -7.34 5.05
CA PHE A 97 6.34 -7.29 5.41
C PHE A 97 6.61 -7.50 6.92
N LYS A 98 5.76 -6.94 7.79
CA LYS A 98 5.90 -7.12 9.25
C LYS A 98 5.50 -8.52 9.70
N LYS A 99 4.48 -9.10 9.08
CA LYS A 99 3.98 -10.44 9.39
C LYS A 99 5.01 -11.52 9.01
N ASP A 100 5.80 -11.28 7.96
CA ASP A 100 6.94 -12.14 7.57
C ASP A 100 8.26 -11.81 8.31
N ALA A 101 8.40 -10.59 8.85
CA ALA A 101 9.55 -10.19 9.68
C ALA A 101 9.40 -10.57 11.16
N GLU A 102 8.29 -11.16 11.57
CA GLU A 102 8.16 -11.80 12.88
C GLU A 102 8.85 -13.17 12.84
N PRO A 103 9.98 -13.38 13.54
CA PRO A 103 10.39 -14.74 13.84
C PRO A 103 9.29 -15.33 14.69
N ALA A 104 8.69 -16.42 14.21
CA ALA A 104 7.81 -17.31 14.96
C ALA A 104 8.13 -17.29 16.47
N LYS A 105 7.39 -16.49 17.23
CA LYS A 105 7.39 -16.53 18.69
C LYS A 105 5.98 -16.39 19.18
N GLY A 106 5.36 -17.55 19.30
CA GLY A 106 4.60 -17.85 20.51
C GLY A 106 3.11 -17.62 20.39
N GLU A 107 2.45 -18.41 19.57
CA GLU A 107 1.13 -18.92 19.93
C GLU A 107 1.18 -20.44 19.85
N ALA A 108 1.88 -21.03 20.83
CA ALA A 108 1.52 -22.35 21.32
C ALA A 108 0.13 -22.23 21.94
N SER A 109 -0.89 -22.30 21.09
CA SER A 109 -2.26 -22.49 21.53
C SER A 109 -2.38 -23.94 22.00
N ASP A 110 -2.22 -24.09 23.31
CA ASP A 110 -2.99 -24.98 24.16
C ASP A 110 -3.34 -26.35 23.57
N SER A 111 -2.44 -27.31 23.80
CA SER A 111 -2.80 -28.73 23.81
C SER A 111 -2.05 -29.38 24.97
N ALA A 112 -2.54 -29.12 26.18
CA ALA A 112 -2.11 -29.80 27.39
C ALA A 112 -3.25 -29.88 28.41
N GLN A 113 -4.28 -30.67 28.09
CA GLN A 113 -5.07 -31.49 29.02
C GLN A 113 -6.00 -32.33 28.14
N GLU A 114 -6.07 -33.65 28.19
CA GLU A 114 -5.87 -34.56 29.30
C GLU A 114 -5.67 -35.95 28.67
N ALA A 115 -4.52 -36.57 28.89
CA ALA A 115 -4.26 -37.95 28.53
C ALA A 115 -3.59 -38.64 29.71
N GLU A 116 -4.36 -38.86 30.77
CA GLU A 116 -4.13 -39.97 31.70
C GLU A 116 -5.40 -40.82 31.69
N SER A 117 -5.38 -41.90 30.92
CA SER A 117 -5.02 -43.23 31.39
C SER A 117 -6.27 -43.99 31.83
N SER A 118 -6.86 -44.69 30.85
CA SER A 118 -7.73 -45.83 31.08
C SER A 118 -6.87 -47.09 31.21
N VAL A 119 -6.77 -47.66 32.41
CA VAL A 119 -6.58 -49.11 32.70
C VAL A 119 -7.13 -49.31 34.12
N LYS A 120 -8.35 -49.83 34.33
CA LYS A 120 -8.78 -51.26 34.42
C LYS A 120 -8.21 -52.04 35.62
N ASP A 121 -9.09 -52.91 36.13
CA ASP A 121 -8.94 -54.02 37.11
C ASP A 121 -9.54 -53.71 38.50
N ASP A 122 -10.74 -54.24 38.80
CA ASP A 122 -11.03 -55.56 39.42
C ASP A 122 -10.95 -55.47 40.95
N LEU A 123 -12.09 -55.41 41.64
CA LEU A 123 -12.73 -56.54 42.34
C LEU A 123 -11.89 -57.06 43.53
N GLU A 124 -12.27 -56.66 44.75
CA GLU A 124 -12.72 -57.51 45.88
C GLU A 124 -13.03 -56.66 47.12
#